data_AF-A0A9X8E7J1-F1
#
_entry.id   AF-A0A9X8E7J1-F1
#
_cell.length_a   1.000
_cell.length_b   1.000
_cell.length_c   1.000
_cell.angle_alpha   90.00
_cell.angle_beta   90.00
_cell.angle_gamma   90.00
#
_symmetry.space_group_name_H-M   'P 1'
#
loop_
_entity.id
_entity.type
_entity.pdbx_description
1 polymer ?
#
loop_
_entity_poly.entity_id
_entity_poly.type
_entity_poly.pdbx_seq_one_letter_code
_entity_poly.pdbx_strand_id
1 'polypeptide(L)'
;MALYGNHVQGNILLNLEHDRVMDVPRLAVLVTILFSFPLLFHPFRMLVESFALQLVGCESKTLPRSVQAAESLVLLLVVVAVATAMPGIQVTFSLTGASCVTLICYVFPVLCYLRLCPHDSALRRGIAVVIGVFGLATGIVATGLVLTGTTVV
;
A
#
# COMPACT_ATOMS: atom_id res chain seq x y z
N MET A 1 3.45 -27.63 7.12
CA MET A 1 4.23 -27.77 8.37
C MET A 1 5.10 -26.54 8.50
N ALA A 2 4.66 -25.52 9.26
CA ALA A 2 5.46 -24.31 9.48
C ALA A 2 6.55 -24.61 10.53
N LEU A 3 7.78 -24.20 10.26
CA LEU A 3 8.98 -24.43 11.10
C LEU A 3 8.85 -23.91 12.55
N TYR A 4 7.90 -23.01 12.80
CA TYR A 4 7.67 -22.37 14.11
C TYR A 4 6.29 -22.68 14.73
N GLY A 5 5.55 -23.66 14.20
CA GLY A 5 4.20 -24.00 14.66
C GLY A 5 3.09 -23.10 14.11
N ASN A 6 1.83 -23.47 14.35
CA ASN A 6 0.65 -22.77 13.81
C ASN A 6 0.21 -21.54 14.63
N HIS A 7 0.89 -21.23 15.74
CA HIS A 7 0.52 -20.15 16.68
C HIS A 7 1.34 -18.86 16.50
N VAL A 8 2.15 -18.74 15.44
CA VAL A 8 2.96 -17.53 15.20
C VAL A 8 2.10 -16.43 14.60
N GLN A 9 1.98 -15.31 15.31
CA GLN A 9 1.28 -14.11 14.84
C GLN A 9 2.12 -13.33 13.84
N GLY A 10 1.49 -12.71 12.84
CA GLY A 10 2.18 -11.88 11.85
C GLY A 10 2.90 -10.66 12.42
N ASN A 11 2.50 -10.19 13.61
CA ASN A 11 3.25 -9.20 14.36
C ASN A 11 4.26 -9.88 15.28
N ILE A 12 5.53 -9.86 14.90
CA ILE A 12 6.63 -10.48 15.65
C ILE A 12 6.73 -9.99 17.10
N LEU A 13 6.29 -8.77 17.40
CA LEU A 13 6.35 -8.17 18.74
C LEU A 13 5.28 -8.72 19.70
N LEU A 14 4.25 -9.38 19.17
CA LEU A 14 3.21 -10.02 19.98
C LEU A 14 3.60 -11.46 20.33
N ASN A 15 4.37 -12.14 19.46
CA ASN A 15 4.90 -13.48 19.76
C ASN A 15 5.88 -13.52 20.93
N LEU A 16 6.43 -12.35 21.32
CA LEU A 16 7.42 -12.20 22.39
C LEU A 16 6.89 -11.34 23.54
N GLU A 17 5.57 -11.18 23.65
CA GLU A 17 4.94 -10.30 24.65
C GLU A 17 5.20 -10.69 26.11
N HIS A 18 5.61 -11.94 26.35
CA HIS A 18 5.90 -12.45 27.68
C HIS A 18 7.31 -12.08 28.19
N ASP A 19 8.16 -11.48 27.34
CA ASP A 19 9.52 -11.10 27.70
C ASP A 19 9.64 -9.59 27.97
N ARG A 20 10.16 -9.21 29.15
CA ARG A 20 10.25 -7.80 29.58
C ARG A 20 11.20 -6.99 28.70
N VAL A 21 12.11 -7.65 27.98
CA VAL A 21 13.02 -7.01 27.01
C VAL A 21 12.24 -6.49 25.79
N MET A 22 11.05 -7.01 25.52
CA MET A 22 10.24 -6.67 24.34
C MET A 22 9.51 -5.32 24.43
N ASP A 23 9.46 -4.70 25.62
CA ASP A 23 8.86 -3.38 25.81
C ASP A 23 9.64 -2.27 25.07
N VAL A 24 10.96 -2.39 25.03
CA VAL A 24 11.86 -1.42 24.36
C VAL A 24 11.62 -1.36 22.85
N PRO A 25 11.69 -2.48 22.08
CA PRO A 25 11.43 -2.45 20.65
C PRO A 25 9.96 -2.10 20.33
N ARG A 26 9.00 -2.49 21.18
CA ARG A 26 7.59 -2.09 21.01
C ARG A 26 7.43 -0.57 21.10
N LEU A 27 8.06 0.07 22.09
CA LEU A 27 8.08 1.53 22.22
C LEU A 27 8.81 2.19 21.05
N ALA A 28 9.95 1.66 20.62
CA ALA A 28 10.70 2.19 19.49
C ALA A 28 9.88 2.18 18.18
N VAL A 29 9.16 1.09 17.91
CA VAL A 29 8.25 0.99 16.75
C VAL A 29 7.08 1.96 16.90
N LEU A 30 6.47 2.08 18.08
CA LEU A 30 5.40 3.05 18.33
C LEU A 30 5.85 4.49 18.04
N VAL A 31 7.02 4.88 18.55
CA VAL A 31 7.61 6.20 18.31
C VAL A 31 7.87 6.41 16.82
N THR A 32 8.42 5.39 16.14
CA THR A 32 8.67 5.45 14.69
C THR A 32 7.39 5.68 13.91
N ILE A 33 6.31 4.95 14.22
CA ILE A 33 5.00 5.10 13.56
C ILE A 33 4.40 6.47 13.86
N LEU A 34 4.52 6.96 15.10
CA LEU A 34 4.01 8.27 15.51
C LEU A 34 4.61 9.41 14.69
N PHE A 35 5.91 9.34 14.38
CA PHE A 35 6.58 10.33 13.53
C PHE A 35 6.42 10.07 12.03
N SER A 36 6.33 8.80 11.62
CA SER A 36 6.18 8.45 10.19
C SER A 36 4.79 8.78 9.67
N PHE A 37 3.75 8.59 10.48
CA PHE A 37 2.37 8.85 10.07
C PHE A 37 2.14 10.27 9.54
N PRO A 38 2.49 11.36 10.25
CA PRO A 38 2.28 12.72 9.73
C PRO A 38 3.11 12.99 8.47
N LEU A 39 4.32 12.42 8.37
CA LEU A 39 5.18 12.55 7.19
C LEU A 39 4.59 11.87 5.95
N LEU A 40 3.90 10.74 6.12
CA LEU A 40 3.24 10.02 5.02
C LEU A 40 1.85 10.59 4.70
N PHE A 41 1.13 11.08 5.72
CA PHE A 41 -0.20 11.64 5.56
C PHE A 41 -0.18 12.97 4.79
N HIS A 42 0.87 13.76 4.95
CA HIS A 42 1.00 15.04 4.26
C HIS A 42 1.02 14.92 2.72
N PRO A 43 1.92 14.14 2.09
CA PRO A 43 1.89 13.95 0.63
C PRO A 43 0.63 13.19 0.17
N PHE A 44 0.09 12.29 0.99
CA PHE A 44 -1.17 11.60 0.67
C PHE A 44 -2.34 12.59 0.52
N ARG A 45 -2.48 13.54 1.45
CA ARG A 45 -3.48 14.60 1.34
C ARG A 45 -3.26 15.46 0.10
N MET A 46 -2.03 15.88 -0.18
CA MET A 46 -1.72 16.68 -1.37
C MET A 46 -2.13 15.95 -2.67
N LEU A 47 -1.95 14.63 -2.73
CA LEU A 47 -2.41 13.82 -3.86
C LEU A 47 -3.93 13.84 -3.97
N VAL A 48 -4.66 13.59 -2.88
CA VAL A 48 -6.13 13.61 -2.88
C VAL A 48 -6.68 14.97 -3.28
N GLU A 49 -6.13 16.06 -2.74
CA GLU A 49 -6.50 17.44 -3.10
C GLU A 49 -6.29 17.68 -4.60
N SER A 50 -5.15 17.26 -5.17
CA SER A 50 -4.86 17.41 -6.59
C SER A 50 -5.83 16.62 -7.49
N PHE A 51 -6.14 15.37 -7.15
CA PHE A 51 -7.12 14.57 -7.88
C PHE A 51 -8.53 15.18 -7.77
N ALA A 52 -8.94 15.61 -6.57
CA ALA A 52 -10.24 16.22 -6.36
C ALA A 52 -10.42 17.50 -7.19
N LEU A 53 -9.40 18.37 -7.24
CA LEU A 53 -9.42 19.58 -8.07
C LEU A 53 -9.48 19.27 -9.57
N GLN A 54 -8.76 18.25 -10.02
CA GLN A 54 -8.83 17.76 -11.41
C GLN A 54 -10.23 17.25 -11.77
N LEU A 55 -10.87 16.46 -10.89
CA LEU A 55 -12.24 15.97 -11.09
C LEU A 55 -13.28 17.09 -11.17
N VAL A 56 -13.10 18.17 -10.41
CA VAL A 56 -13.99 19.34 -10.39
C VAL A 56 -13.68 20.32 -11.54
N GLY A 57 -12.59 20.12 -12.28
CA GLY A 57 -12.19 21.00 -13.38
C GLY A 57 -11.71 22.39 -12.92
N CYS A 58 -11.30 22.52 -11.65
CA CYS A 58 -10.85 23.77 -11.05
C CYS A 58 -9.36 23.68 -10.68
N GLU A 59 -8.46 23.79 -11.65
CA GLU A 59 -7.00 23.65 -11.40
C GLU A 59 -6.38 24.77 -10.54
N SER A 60 -7.05 25.91 -10.36
CA SER A 60 -6.38 27.12 -9.83
C SER A 60 -6.96 27.67 -8.52
N LYS A 61 -7.89 26.96 -7.87
CA LYS A 61 -8.50 27.47 -6.63
C LYS A 61 -7.84 26.83 -5.41
N THR A 62 -7.10 27.63 -4.65
CA THR A 62 -6.67 27.24 -3.29
C THR A 62 -7.93 27.02 -2.44
N LEU A 63 -8.10 25.81 -1.92
CA LEU A 63 -9.24 25.50 -1.06
C LEU A 63 -9.16 26.33 0.23
N PRO A 64 -10.29 26.84 0.75
CA PRO A 64 -10.30 27.54 2.02
C PRO A 64 -9.84 26.61 3.15
N ARG A 65 -9.17 27.16 4.17
CA ARG A 65 -8.61 26.41 5.30
C ARG A 65 -9.61 25.48 5.99
N SER A 66 -10.89 25.86 6.03
CA SER A 66 -11.97 25.04 6.59
C SER A 66 -12.24 23.77 5.78
N VAL A 67 -12.22 23.87 4.44
CA VAL A 67 -12.41 22.72 3.54
C VAL A 67 -11.19 21.80 3.59
N GLN A 68 -9.99 22.37 3.64
CA GLN A 68 -8.74 21.62 3.82
C GLN A 68 -8.68 20.84 5.14
N ALA A 69 -9.17 21.43 6.23
CA ALA A 69 -9.28 20.77 7.52
C ALA A 69 -10.34 19.65 7.49
N ALA A 70 -11.49 19.90 6.86
CA ALA A 70 -12.54 18.89 6.68
C ALA A 70 -12.06 17.70 5.83
N GLU A 71 -11.36 17.95 4.73
CA GLU A 71 -10.74 16.92 3.88
C GLU A 71 -9.76 16.06 4.69
N SER A 72 -8.85 16.69 5.44
CA SER A 72 -7.89 15.98 6.30
C SER A 72 -8.60 15.10 7.33
N LEU A 73 -9.67 15.61 7.94
CA LEU A 73 -10.45 14.86 8.91
C LEU A 73 -11.16 13.67 8.27
N VAL A 74 -11.78 13.86 7.10
CA VAL A 74 -12.41 12.77 6.33
C VAL A 74 -11.39 11.71 5.95
N LEU A 75 -10.22 12.11 5.43
CA LEU A 75 -9.15 11.17 5.09
C LEU A 75 -8.66 10.40 6.31
N LEU A 76 -8.50 11.06 7.45
CA LEU A 76 -8.12 10.39 8.69
C LEU A 76 -9.18 9.37 9.12
N LEU A 77 -10.47 9.72 9.04
CA LEU A 77 -11.57 8.81 9.34
C LEU A 77 -11.59 7.60 8.40
N VAL A 78 -11.32 7.79 7.10
CA VAL A 78 -11.22 6.68 6.14
C VAL A 78 -10.05 5.76 6.51
N VAL A 79 -8.87 6.32 6.83
CA VAL A 79 -7.71 5.51 7.25
C VAL A 79 -8.02 4.70 8.50
N VAL A 80 -8.66 5.32 9.51
CA VAL A 80 -9.07 4.62 10.74
C VAL A 80 -10.11 3.52 10.44
N ALA A 81 -11.10 3.80 9.59
CA ALA A 81 -12.09 2.80 9.19
C ALA A 81 -11.44 1.60 8.50
N VAL A 82 -10.51 1.83 7.57
CA VAL A 82 -9.73 0.76 6.92
C VAL A 82 -8.91 0.00 7.96
N ALA A 83 -8.27 0.68 8.91
CA ALA A 83 -7.50 0.03 9.98
C ALA A 83 -8.37 -0.89 10.84
N THR A 84 -9.63 -0.52 11.13
CA THR A 84 -10.56 -1.38 11.89
C THR A 84 -11.09 -2.57 11.09
N ALA A 85 -11.12 -2.48 9.75
CA ALA A 85 -11.57 -3.57 8.90
C ALA A 85 -10.48 -4.62 8.64
N MET A 86 -9.20 -4.27 8.82
CA MET A 86 -8.08 -5.16 8.51
C MET A 86 -7.83 -6.14 9.66
N PRO A 87 -7.82 -7.47 9.41
CA PRO A 87 -7.66 -8.48 10.46
C PRO A 87 -6.23 -8.58 11.03
N GLY A 88 -5.24 -7.97 10.37
CA GLY A 88 -3.87 -7.90 10.89
C GLY A 88 -2.88 -7.30 9.91
N ILE A 89 -1.73 -6.87 10.44
CA ILE A 89 -0.66 -6.17 9.70
C ILE A 89 -0.12 -7.05 8.55
N GLN A 90 -0.01 -8.36 8.76
CA GLN A 90 0.46 -9.29 7.72
C GLN A 90 -0.45 -9.28 6.48
N VAL A 91 -1.76 -9.25 6.67
CA VAL A 91 -2.74 -9.22 5.58
C VAL A 91 -2.63 -7.89 4.84
N THR A 92 -2.55 -6.78 5.57
CA THR A 92 -2.39 -5.45 4.98
C THR A 92 -1.13 -5.36 4.12
N PHE A 93 0.02 -5.80 4.64
CA PHE A 93 1.28 -5.78 3.86
C PHE A 93 1.24 -6.72 2.66
N SER A 94 0.62 -7.89 2.79
CA SER A 94 0.47 -8.83 1.68
C SER A 94 -0.42 -8.25 0.58
N LEU A 95 -1.52 -7.59 0.94
CA LEU A 95 -2.44 -6.97 0.00
C LEU A 95 -1.82 -5.77 -0.70
N THR A 96 -1.14 -4.88 0.04
CA THR A 96 -0.44 -3.72 -0.52
C THR A 96 0.70 -4.15 -1.45
N GLY A 97 1.44 -5.21 -1.08
CA GLY A 97 2.47 -5.79 -1.94
C GLY A 97 1.90 -6.40 -3.22
N ALA A 98 0.86 -7.21 -3.11
CA ALA A 98 0.25 -7.88 -4.26
C ALA A 98 -0.41 -6.89 -5.24
N SER A 99 -0.95 -5.77 -4.75
CA SER A 99 -1.65 -4.77 -5.56
C SER A 99 -0.76 -3.58 -5.94
N CYS A 100 -0.47 -2.69 -4.99
CA CYS A 100 0.24 -1.43 -5.24
C CYS A 100 1.65 -1.66 -5.78
N VAL A 101 2.42 -2.56 -5.17
CA VAL A 101 3.81 -2.82 -5.62
C VAL A 101 3.82 -3.49 -6.99
N THR A 102 2.87 -4.38 -7.28
CA THR A 102 2.74 -4.96 -8.64
C THR A 102 2.49 -3.88 -9.69
N LEU A 103 1.58 -2.95 -9.42
CA LEU A 103 1.29 -1.86 -10.34
C LEU A 103 2.50 -0.96 -10.56
N ILE A 104 3.20 -0.57 -9.49
CA ILE A 104 4.32 0.36 -9.56
C ILE A 104 5.59 -0.28 -10.14
N CYS A 105 5.89 -1.53 -9.80
CA CYS A 105 7.15 -2.17 -10.16
C CYS A 105 7.09 -3.01 -11.44
N TYR A 106 5.92 -3.47 -11.86
CA TYR A 106 5.78 -4.28 -13.09
C TYR A 106 4.97 -3.56 -14.17
N VAL A 107 3.80 -3.02 -13.83
CA VAL A 107 2.91 -2.42 -14.84
C VAL A 107 3.41 -1.06 -15.29
N PHE A 108 3.70 -0.16 -14.36
CA PHE A 108 4.14 1.21 -14.65
C PHE A 108 5.42 1.27 -15.51
N PRO A 109 6.55 0.62 -15.17
CA PRO A 109 7.76 0.70 -16.00
C PRO A 109 7.57 0.10 -17.39
N VAL A 110 6.74 -0.94 -17.53
CA VAL A 110 6.44 -1.53 -18.84
C VAL A 110 5.61 -0.57 -19.69
N LEU A 111 4.60 0.08 -19.12
CA LEU A 111 3.82 1.11 -19.82
C LEU A 111 4.70 2.30 -20.24
N CYS A 112 5.57 2.78 -19.35
CA CYS A 112 6.54 3.82 -19.67
C CYS A 112 7.47 3.38 -20.81
N TYR A 113 8.05 2.19 -20.74
CA TYR A 113 8.93 1.65 -21.78
C TYR A 113 8.24 1.58 -23.14
N LEU A 114 7.01 1.07 -23.19
CA LEU A 114 6.24 0.96 -24.44
C LEU A 114 5.86 2.32 -25.05
N ARG A 115 5.71 3.36 -24.21
CA ARG A 115 5.37 4.72 -24.65
C ARG A 115 6.59 5.55 -25.05
N LEU A 116 7.70 5.40 -24.34
CA LEU A 116 8.92 6.18 -24.56
C LEU A 116 9.81 5.58 -25.67
N CYS A 117 9.76 4.27 -25.91
CA CYS A 117 10.62 3.57 -26.87
C CYS A 117 9.82 2.89 -28.00
N PRO A 118 9.07 3.64 -28.84
CA PRO A 118 8.21 3.05 -29.87
C PRO A 118 8.97 2.37 -31.03
N HIS A 119 10.21 2.81 -31.29
CA HIS A 119 11.06 2.32 -32.38
C HIS A 119 11.94 1.11 -32.01
N ASP A 120 11.84 0.60 -30.79
CA ASP A 120 12.63 -0.56 -30.37
C ASP A 120 12.18 -1.84 -31.10
N SER A 121 13.14 -2.76 -31.25
CA SER A 121 12.91 -4.07 -31.86
C SER A 121 11.69 -4.79 -31.23
N ALA A 122 10.89 -5.44 -32.07
CA ALA A 122 9.69 -6.16 -31.64
C ALA A 122 9.98 -7.20 -30.53
N LEU A 123 11.18 -7.79 -30.54
CA LEU A 123 11.64 -8.74 -29.53
C LEU A 123 11.74 -8.10 -28.14
N ARG A 124 12.39 -6.93 -28.01
CA ARG A 124 12.52 -6.22 -26.71
C ARG A 124 11.18 -5.75 -26.18
N ARG A 125 10.31 -5.27 -27.08
CA ARG A 125 8.92 -4.92 -26.75
C ARG A 125 8.11 -6.13 -26.29
N GLY A 126 8.28 -7.27 -26.95
CA GLY A 126 7.67 -8.54 -26.55
C GLY A 126 8.10 -8.97 -25.15
N ILE A 127 9.41 -8.92 -24.85
CA ILE A 127 9.94 -9.24 -23.52
C ILE A 127 9.35 -8.32 -22.45
N ALA A 128 9.31 -7.01 -22.68
CA ALA A 128 8.74 -6.06 -21.73
C ALA A 128 7.25 -6.34 -21.45
N VAL A 129 6.47 -6.64 -22.49
CA VAL A 129 5.06 -7.04 -22.33
C VAL A 129 4.93 -8.35 -21.55
N VAL A 130 5.77 -9.35 -21.83
CA VAL A 130 5.75 -10.63 -21.10
C VAL A 130 6.04 -10.41 -19.62
N ILE A 131 7.05 -9.60 -19.28
CA ILE A 131 7.39 -9.26 -17.89
C ILE A 131 6.20 -8.55 -17.21
N GLY A 132 5.58 -7.58 -17.88
CA GLY A 132 4.42 -6.86 -17.36
C GLY A 132 3.21 -7.77 -17.14
N VAL A 133 2.89 -8.64 -18.11
CA VAL A 133 1.78 -9.60 -18.02
C VAL A 133 2.03 -10.63 -16.93
N PHE A 134 3.25 -11.16 -16.83
CA PHE A 134 3.63 -12.09 -15.78
C PHE A 134 3.54 -11.45 -14.39
N GLY A 135 4.07 -10.23 -14.23
CA GLY A 135 3.95 -9.44 -13.00
C GLY A 135 2.49 -9.17 -12.62
N LEU A 136 1.66 -8.78 -13.58
CA LEU A 136 0.24 -8.55 -13.36
C LEU A 136 -0.51 -9.84 -12.98
N ALA A 137 -0.25 -10.94 -13.69
CA ALA A 137 -0.87 -12.23 -13.40
C ALA A 137 -0.50 -12.73 -12.00
N THR A 138 0.78 -12.67 -11.63
CA THR A 138 1.24 -13.04 -10.29
C THR A 138 0.65 -12.15 -9.21
N GLY A 139 0.51 -10.83 -9.44
CA GLY A 139 -0.17 -9.92 -8.51
C GLY A 139 -1.67 -10.20 -8.35
N ILE A 140 -2.38 -10.54 -9.43
CA ILE A 140 -3.81 -10.93 -9.38
C ILE A 140 -3.97 -12.22 -8.58
N VAL A 141 -3.15 -13.24 -8.86
CA VAL A 141 -3.16 -14.51 -8.13
C VAL A 141 -2.84 -14.29 -6.66
N ALA A 142 -1.82 -13.49 -6.35
CA ALA A 142 -1.45 -13.16 -4.98
C ALA A 142 -2.58 -12.41 -4.25
N THR A 143 -3.23 -11.46 -4.91
CA THR A 143 -4.37 -10.72 -4.33
C THR A 143 -5.54 -11.65 -4.05
N GLY A 144 -5.88 -12.54 -4.99
CA GLY A 144 -6.91 -13.56 -4.79
C GLY A 144 -6.59 -14.51 -3.65
N LEU A 145 -5.33 -14.92 -3.51
CA LEU A 145 -4.86 -15.76 -2.41
C LEU A 145 -4.97 -15.04 -1.06
N VAL A 146 -4.63 -13.75 -0.99
CA VAL A 146 -4.76 -12.97 0.25
C VAL A 146 -6.23 -12.82 0.64
N LEU A 147 -7.12 -12.52 -0.32
CA LEU A 147 -8.55 -12.38 -0.05
C LEU A 147 -9.21 -13.70 0.38
N THR A 148 -8.90 -14.80 -0.32
CA THR A 148 -9.42 -16.13 0.06
C THR A 148 -8.83 -16.57 1.40
N GLY A 149 -7.55 -16.32 1.66
CA GLY A 149 -6.91 -16.56 2.96
C GLY A 149 -7.58 -15.78 4.10
N THR A 150 -8.00 -14.54 3.87
CA THR A 150 -8.73 -13.75 4.89
C THR A 150 -10.14 -14.24 5.16
N THR A 151 -10.80 -14.91 4.21
CA THR A 151 -12.16 -15.44 4.40
C THR A 151 -12.21 -16.79 5.11
N VAL A 152 -11.06 -17.47 5.27
CA VAL A 152 -10.95 -18.82 5.83
C VAL A 152 -10.35 -18.80 7.25
N VAL A 153 -9.97 -17.62 7.75
CA VAL A 153 -9.48 -17.36 9.12
C VAL A 153 -10.60 -16.69 9.91
#